data_AF-A0A3D3RJ45-F1
#
_entry.id   AF-A0A3D3RJ45-F1
#
_cell.length_a   1.000
_cell.length_b   1.000
_cell.length_c   1.000
_cell.angle_alpha   90.00
_cell.angle_beta   90.00
_cell.angle_gamma   90.00
#
_symmetry.space_group_name_H-M   'P 1'
#
loop_
_entity.id
_entity.type
_entity.pdbx_description
1 polymer ?
#
loop_
_entity_poly.entity_id
_entity_poly.type
_entity_poly.pdbx_seq_one_letter_code
_entity_poly.pdbx_strand_id
1 'polypeptide(L)'
;MNDKKILSWQIEKFLKNPILSAILLLMMVGILFSQSTKSGVIATVFVVIYIGILVTYYIKLKPKIMAELVQFAVEHGQVQKQLLKDLSLPYILTDLEGGILWYNNEFKEMITKDDWKSKNHVQKIFNELSKDTFPEEGEKNKVPLLYNEKFYSVEMKRVCVEGLINKEESGKEEVEANSMIAFYFFNETELQHYIKENKEQRLVAGLIYIDNYEEVLDSIEEVRQSLLV
;
A
#
# COMPACT_ATOMS: atom_id res chain seq x y z
N MET A 1 -0.76 -19.58 1.20
CA MET A 1 -1.46 -20.52 2.14
C MET A 1 -0.54 -21.61 2.66
N ASN A 2 0.59 -21.88 2.00
CA ASN A 2 1.60 -22.85 2.43
C ASN A 2 2.45 -22.36 3.63
N ASP A 3 2.75 -21.06 3.71
CA ASP A 3 3.65 -20.52 4.74
C ASP A 3 3.05 -20.56 6.15
N LYS A 4 1.72 -20.39 6.26
CA LYS A 4 0.99 -20.59 7.54
C LYS A 4 1.12 -22.02 8.07
N LYS A 5 1.18 -23.02 7.20
CA LYS A 5 1.37 -24.44 7.58
C LYS A 5 2.81 -24.74 7.99
N ILE A 6 3.80 -24.10 7.36
CA ILE A 6 5.22 -24.30 7.67
C ILE A 6 5.56 -23.66 9.02
N LEU A 7 5.10 -22.43 9.26
CA LEU A 7 5.34 -21.70 10.51
C LEU A 7 4.72 -22.44 11.71
N SER A 8 3.48 -22.92 11.58
CA SER A 8 2.80 -23.69 12.63
C SER A 8 3.53 -25.00 12.95
N TRP A 9 4.07 -25.69 11.95
CA TRP A 9 4.81 -26.94 12.14
C TRP A 9 6.15 -26.74 12.87
N GLN A 10 6.91 -25.68 12.52
CA GLN A 10 8.17 -25.36 13.20
C GLN A 10 7.95 -24.98 14.67
N ILE A 11 6.91 -24.18 14.95
CA ILE A 11 6.57 -23.77 16.31
C ILE A 11 6.04 -24.97 17.12
N GLU A 12 5.26 -25.86 16.52
CA GLU A 12 4.84 -27.11 17.18
C GLU A 12 6.03 -28.01 17.55
N LYS A 13 7.06 -28.10 16.69
CA LYS A 13 8.27 -28.88 16.97
C LYS A 13 9.05 -28.27 18.14
N PHE A 14 9.18 -26.94 18.19
CA PHE A 14 9.82 -26.26 19.31
C PHE A 14 9.07 -26.48 20.64
N LEU A 15 7.74 -26.48 20.59
CA LEU A 15 6.88 -26.72 21.76
C LEU A 15 6.82 -28.20 22.20
N LYS A 16 7.19 -29.15 21.35
CA LYS A 16 7.27 -30.58 21.68
C LYS A 16 8.61 -30.99 22.31
N ASN A 17 9.66 -30.17 22.14
CA ASN A 17 11.00 -30.44 22.70
C ASN A 17 11.02 -30.65 24.23
N PRO A 18 10.25 -29.89 25.04
CA PRO A 18 10.15 -30.12 26.49
C PRO A 18 9.55 -31.50 26.87
N ILE A 19 8.67 -32.07 26.04
CA ILE A 19 8.06 -33.39 26.29
C ILE A 19 9.09 -34.50 26.09
N LEU A 20 9.93 -34.38 25.07
CA LEU A 20 11.02 -35.32 24.82
C LEU A 20 12.01 -35.36 26.01
N SER A 21 12.33 -34.20 26.58
CA SER A 21 13.19 -34.12 27.77
C SER A 21 12.57 -34.75 29.02
N ALA A 22 11.23 -34.72 29.17
CA ALA A 22 10.55 -35.39 30.28
C ALA A 22 10.64 -36.92 30.19
N ILE A 23 10.54 -37.48 28.97
CA ILE A 23 10.69 -38.92 28.72
C ILE A 23 12.12 -39.36 29.07
N LEU A 24 13.13 -38.57 28.70
CA LEU A 24 14.53 -38.85 29.03
C LEU A 24 14.77 -38.87 30.55
N LEU A 25 14.17 -37.93 31.29
CA LEU A 25 14.25 -37.86 32.74
C LEU A 25 13.58 -39.06 33.44
N LEU A 26 12.45 -39.54 32.92
CA LEU A 26 11.78 -40.74 33.44
C LEU A 26 12.65 -42.00 33.25
N MET A 27 13.33 -42.11 32.11
CA MET A 27 14.28 -43.20 31.87
C MET A 27 15.47 -43.14 32.84
N MET A 28 15.98 -41.93 33.13
CA MET A 28 17.05 -41.72 34.13
C MET A 28 16.63 -42.12 35.54
N VAL A 29 15.40 -41.82 35.96
CA VAL A 29 14.85 -42.26 37.24
C VAL A 29 14.80 -43.79 37.33
N GLY A 30 14.37 -44.46 36.26
CA GLY A 30 14.32 -45.94 36.18
C GLY A 30 15.68 -46.60 36.39
N ILE A 31 16.75 -46.02 35.82
CA ILE A 31 18.13 -46.50 36.01
C ILE A 31 18.59 -46.30 37.45
N LEU A 32 18.27 -45.15 38.06
CA LEU A 32 18.67 -44.84 39.44
C LEU A 32 18.03 -45.76 40.49
N PHE A 33 16.80 -46.22 40.24
CA PHE A 33 16.13 -47.21 41.10
C PHE A 33 16.83 -48.58 41.09
N SER A 34 17.47 -48.96 39.98
CA SER A 34 18.24 -50.20 39.87
C SER A 34 19.51 -50.18 40.72
N GLN A 35 20.10 -49.01 40.92
CA GLN A 35 21.38 -48.86 41.63
C GLN A 35 21.22 -48.55 43.13
N SER A 36 20.25 -47.72 43.52
CA SER A 36 19.92 -47.49 44.93
C SER A 36 18.53 -46.90 45.11
N THR A 37 17.73 -47.50 46.00
CA THR A 37 16.36 -47.05 46.31
C THR A 37 16.31 -45.60 46.83
N LYS A 38 17.33 -45.17 47.58
CA LYS A 38 17.42 -43.79 48.11
C LYS A 38 17.62 -42.75 47.00
N SER A 39 18.46 -43.03 45.99
CA SER A 39 18.72 -42.09 44.90
C SER A 39 17.55 -41.99 43.91
N GLY A 40 16.84 -43.10 43.68
CA GLY A 40 15.61 -43.11 42.88
C GLY A 40 14.50 -42.24 43.47
N VAL A 41 14.30 -42.27 44.80
CA VAL A 41 13.31 -41.43 45.48
C VAL A 41 13.64 -39.95 45.34
N ILE A 42 14.90 -39.55 45.52
CA ILE A 42 15.35 -38.16 45.38
C ILE A 42 15.12 -37.67 43.94
N ALA A 43 15.53 -38.46 42.93
CA ALA A 43 15.35 -38.12 41.53
C ALA A 43 13.87 -38.00 41.12
N THR A 44 13.00 -38.85 41.70
CA THR A 44 11.56 -38.80 41.44
C THR A 44 10.94 -37.48 41.88
N VAL A 45 11.35 -36.93 43.03
CA VAL A 45 10.87 -35.62 43.52
C VAL A 45 11.20 -34.50 42.52
N PHE A 46 12.43 -34.49 41.98
CA PHE A 46 12.83 -33.52 40.96
C PHE A 46 12.05 -33.67 39.65
N VAL A 47 11.78 -34.90 39.22
CA VAL A 47 10.97 -35.15 38.02
C VAL A 47 9.52 -34.70 38.21
N VAL A 48 8.93 -34.91 39.39
CA VAL A 48 7.57 -34.43 39.69
C VAL A 48 7.50 -32.89 39.64
N ILE A 49 8.50 -32.20 40.20
CA ILE A 49 8.59 -30.73 40.11
C ILE A 49 8.72 -30.29 38.64
N TYR A 50 9.58 -30.95 37.87
CA TYR A 50 9.76 -30.66 36.44
C TYR A 50 8.47 -30.83 35.64
N ILE A 51 7.73 -31.92 35.86
CA ILE A 51 6.44 -32.18 35.23
C ILE A 51 5.43 -31.08 35.62
N GLY A 52 5.41 -30.62 36.88
CA GLY A 52 4.55 -29.52 37.31
C GLY A 52 4.82 -28.21 36.57
N ILE A 53 6.09 -27.88 36.35
CA ILE A 53 6.51 -26.70 35.56
C ILE A 53 6.07 -26.85 34.09
N LEU A 54 6.28 -28.03 33.52
CA LEU A 54 5.88 -28.38 32.15
C LEU A 54 4.37 -28.24 31.92
N VAL A 55 3.56 -28.77 32.84
CA VAL A 55 2.09 -28.67 32.78
C VAL A 55 1.65 -27.21 32.86
N THR A 56 2.25 -26.43 33.74
CA THR A 56 1.96 -24.99 33.87
C THR A 56 2.32 -24.22 32.59
N TYR A 57 3.48 -24.51 32.01
CA TYR A 57 3.92 -23.97 30.72
C TYR A 57 2.95 -24.30 29.59
N TYR A 58 2.51 -25.57 29.51
CA TYR A 58 1.66 -26.03 28.41
C TYR A 58 0.22 -25.52 28.50
N ILE A 59 -0.34 -25.38 29.70
CA ILE A 59 -1.71 -24.91 29.91
C ILE A 59 -1.79 -23.38 29.84
N LYS A 60 -0.83 -22.65 30.46
CA LYS A 60 -0.93 -21.19 30.58
C LYS A 60 -0.14 -20.43 29.53
N LEU A 61 1.06 -20.88 29.19
CA LEU A 61 1.99 -20.10 28.36
C LEU A 61 1.83 -20.40 26.87
N LYS A 62 1.60 -21.67 26.51
CA LYS A 62 1.36 -22.08 25.11
C LYS A 62 0.21 -21.32 24.43
N PRO A 63 -1.02 -21.25 24.99
CA PRO A 63 -2.11 -20.54 24.32
C PRO A 63 -1.86 -19.03 24.23
N LYS A 64 -1.20 -18.44 25.24
CA LYS A 64 -0.89 -17.01 25.26
C LYS A 64 0.13 -16.62 24.19
N ILE A 65 1.25 -17.35 24.11
CA ILE A 65 2.29 -17.13 23.11
C ILE A 65 1.74 -17.37 21.69
N MET A 66 0.93 -18.41 21.51
CA MET A 66 0.29 -18.68 20.22
C MET A 66 -0.69 -17.59 19.83
N ALA A 67 -1.50 -17.08 20.76
CA ALA A 67 -2.42 -15.98 20.49
C ALA A 67 -1.66 -14.70 20.10
N GLU A 68 -0.61 -14.33 20.82
CA GLU A 68 0.22 -13.16 20.53
C GLU A 68 0.98 -13.29 19.21
N LEU A 69 1.54 -14.46 18.89
CA LEU A 69 2.20 -14.71 17.60
C LEU A 69 1.23 -14.69 16.42
N VAL A 70 0.03 -15.27 16.60
CA VAL A 70 -1.03 -15.23 15.58
C VAL A 70 -1.52 -13.80 15.38
N GLN A 71 -1.72 -13.04 16.47
CA GLN A 71 -2.10 -11.64 16.43
C GLN A 71 -1.03 -10.79 15.75
N PHE A 72 0.25 -10.98 16.09
CA PHE A 72 1.38 -10.30 15.46
C PHE A 72 1.47 -10.59 13.95
N ALA A 73 1.29 -11.86 13.55
CA ALA A 73 1.28 -12.25 12.14
C ALA A 73 0.07 -11.71 11.36
N VAL A 74 -1.04 -11.44 12.05
CA VAL A 74 -2.25 -10.87 11.46
C VAL A 74 -2.16 -9.34 11.37
N GLU A 75 -1.62 -8.68 12.40
CA GLU A 75 -1.44 -7.23 12.48
C GLU A 75 -0.45 -6.72 11.42
N HIS A 76 0.65 -7.42 11.16
CA HIS A 76 1.63 -6.99 10.16
C HIS A 76 1.09 -6.99 8.71
N GLY A 77 0.06 -7.78 8.40
CA GLY A 77 -0.56 -7.83 7.07
C GLY A 77 -1.86 -7.01 6.93
N GLN A 78 -2.62 -6.83 8.02
CA GLN A 78 -3.89 -6.08 7.98
C GLN A 78 -3.69 -4.57 8.06
N VAL A 79 -2.72 -4.08 8.84
CA VAL A 79 -2.48 -2.64 9.00
C VAL A 79 -2.08 -2.00 7.66
N GLN A 80 -1.24 -2.67 6.85
CA GLN A 80 -0.83 -2.17 5.53
C GLN A 80 -2.01 -2.07 4.54
N LYS A 81 -2.92 -3.05 4.55
CA LYS A 81 -4.11 -3.03 3.68
C LYS A 81 -5.12 -1.99 4.12
N GLN A 82 -5.27 -1.77 5.42
CA GLN A 82 -6.20 -0.79 5.95
C GLN A 82 -5.71 0.64 5.70
N LEU A 83 -4.41 0.91 5.85
CA LEU A 83 -3.82 2.20 5.51
C LEU A 83 -4.03 2.59 4.05
N LEU A 84 -3.86 1.66 3.10
CA LEU A 84 -4.12 1.94 1.68
C LEU A 84 -5.61 2.12 1.40
N LYS A 85 -6.48 1.42 2.12
CA LYS A 85 -7.93 1.50 1.95
C LYS A 85 -8.51 2.83 2.43
N ASP A 86 -7.98 3.34 3.54
CA ASP A 86 -8.42 4.58 4.17
C ASP A 86 -7.63 5.81 3.66
N LEU A 87 -6.77 5.64 2.65
CA LEU A 87 -6.04 6.72 2.00
C LEU A 87 -7.02 7.69 1.32
N SER A 88 -6.98 8.97 1.67
CA SER A 88 -7.81 10.06 1.10
C SER A 88 -7.45 10.46 -0.34
N LEU A 89 -6.56 9.71 -0.98
CA LEU A 89 -6.17 9.90 -2.38
C LEU A 89 -6.69 8.70 -3.17
N PRO A 90 -7.35 8.90 -4.33
CA PRO A 90 -7.74 7.78 -5.19
C PRO A 90 -6.51 6.98 -5.59
N TYR A 91 -6.58 5.66 -5.35
CA TYR A 91 -5.46 4.76 -5.49
C TYR A 91 -5.90 3.41 -6.04
N ILE A 92 -5.11 2.89 -7.00
CA ILE A 92 -5.32 1.55 -7.58
C ILE A 92 -4.00 0.80 -7.76
N LEU A 93 -4.12 -0.52 -7.76
CA LEU A 93 -3.06 -1.45 -8.14
C LEU A 93 -3.49 -2.22 -9.37
N THR A 94 -2.59 -2.31 -10.35
CA THR A 94 -2.78 -3.11 -11.55
C THR A 94 -1.67 -4.13 -11.74
N ASP A 95 -1.93 -5.12 -12.58
CA ASP A 95 -0.87 -5.88 -13.24
C ASP A 95 -0.08 -5.00 -14.23
N LEU A 96 0.99 -5.52 -14.81
CA LEU A 96 1.79 -4.84 -15.84
C LEU A 96 0.99 -4.55 -17.12
N GLU A 97 -0.13 -5.23 -17.33
CA GLU A 97 -1.00 -5.03 -18.49
C GLU A 97 -2.03 -3.94 -18.28
N GLY A 98 -2.15 -3.40 -17.07
CA GLY A 98 -3.14 -2.40 -16.67
C GLY A 98 -4.46 -2.98 -16.18
N GLY A 99 -4.54 -4.29 -15.92
CA GLY A 99 -5.65 -4.98 -15.26
C GLY A 99 -5.75 -4.61 -13.79
N ILE A 100 -6.90 -4.09 -13.37
CA ILE A 100 -7.15 -3.61 -12.01
C ILE A 100 -7.24 -4.83 -11.08
N LEU A 101 -6.25 -4.95 -10.20
CA LEU A 101 -6.19 -5.97 -9.16
C LEU A 101 -6.84 -5.49 -7.87
N TRP A 102 -6.69 -4.20 -7.56
CA TRP A 102 -7.21 -3.59 -6.33
C TRP A 102 -7.41 -2.09 -6.47
N TYR A 103 -8.31 -1.53 -5.66
CA TYR A 103 -8.62 -0.10 -5.60
C TYR A 103 -9.12 0.27 -4.20
N ASN A 104 -8.91 1.52 -3.80
CA ASN A 104 -9.41 2.06 -2.53
C ASN A 104 -10.80 2.71 -2.66
N ASN A 105 -11.36 3.15 -1.53
CA ASN A 105 -12.69 3.76 -1.51
C ASN A 105 -12.75 5.07 -2.31
N GLU A 106 -11.73 5.93 -2.18
CA GLU A 106 -11.66 7.20 -2.91
C GLU A 106 -11.69 7.01 -4.43
N PHE A 107 -10.99 5.99 -4.95
CA PHE A 107 -11.06 5.65 -6.38
C PHE A 107 -12.45 5.18 -6.80
N LYS A 108 -13.11 4.38 -5.95
CA LYS A 108 -14.46 3.91 -6.23
C LYS A 108 -15.46 5.08 -6.28
N GLU A 109 -15.28 6.10 -5.45
CA GLU A 109 -16.14 7.28 -5.43
C GLU A 109 -15.85 8.24 -6.58
N MET A 110 -14.59 8.28 -7.05
CA MET A 110 -14.19 9.04 -8.23
C MET A 110 -14.86 8.52 -9.51
N ILE A 111 -14.99 7.19 -9.68
CA ILE A 111 -15.49 6.56 -10.91
C ILE A 111 -17.03 6.49 -10.97
N THR A 112 -17.60 6.80 -12.13
CA THR A 112 -19.05 6.65 -12.37
C THR A 112 -19.47 5.18 -12.45
N LYS A 113 -20.66 4.83 -11.92
CA LYS A 113 -21.19 3.45 -11.90
C LYS A 113 -21.26 2.77 -13.28
N ASP A 114 -21.45 3.55 -14.35
CA ASP A 114 -21.53 3.03 -15.72
C ASP A 114 -20.13 2.68 -16.27
N ASP A 115 -19.11 3.47 -15.93
CA ASP A 115 -17.71 3.19 -16.29
C ASP A 115 -17.16 1.99 -15.51
N TRP A 116 -17.62 1.80 -14.27
CA TRP A 116 -17.22 0.68 -13.40
C TRP A 116 -17.68 -0.69 -13.92
N LYS A 117 -18.90 -0.77 -14.45
CA LYS A 117 -19.52 -2.06 -14.83
C LYS A 117 -18.88 -2.74 -16.03
N SER A 118 -18.13 -1.99 -16.84
CA SER A 118 -17.75 -2.48 -18.16
C SER A 118 -16.28 -2.92 -18.29
N LYS A 119 -15.36 -2.60 -17.36
CA LYS A 119 -13.94 -2.69 -17.70
C LYS A 119 -12.99 -3.07 -16.55
N ASN A 120 -12.31 -4.20 -16.71
CA ASN A 120 -11.27 -4.70 -15.80
C ASN A 120 -9.89 -4.03 -15.99
N HIS A 121 -9.73 -3.13 -16.97
CA HIS A 121 -8.44 -2.48 -17.27
C HIS A 121 -8.53 -0.96 -17.15
N VAL A 122 -7.44 -0.34 -16.71
CA VAL A 122 -7.33 1.11 -16.48
C VAL A 122 -7.37 1.91 -17.78
N GLN A 123 -6.69 1.46 -18.84
CA GLN A 123 -6.66 2.16 -20.15
C GLN A 123 -8.06 2.29 -20.78
N LYS A 124 -8.94 1.42 -20.32
CA LYS A 124 -10.30 1.28 -20.77
C LYS A 124 -11.22 2.32 -20.08
N ILE A 125 -10.87 2.71 -18.85
CA ILE A 125 -11.54 3.76 -18.07
C ILE A 125 -10.97 5.13 -18.44
N PHE A 126 -9.64 5.21 -18.61
CA PHE A 126 -8.92 6.44 -18.94
C PHE A 126 -8.11 6.23 -20.23
N ASN A 127 -8.55 6.85 -21.32
CA ASN A 127 -7.93 6.65 -22.63
C ASN A 127 -6.51 7.24 -22.71
N GLU A 128 -6.21 8.21 -21.85
CA GLU A 128 -4.91 8.88 -21.71
C GLU A 128 -3.85 7.98 -21.08
N LEU A 129 -4.25 6.91 -20.39
CA LEU A 129 -3.35 5.92 -19.80
C LEU A 129 -3.16 4.78 -20.81
N SER A 130 -2.07 4.80 -21.56
CA SER A 130 -1.66 3.69 -22.45
C SER A 130 -0.51 2.87 -21.84
N LYS A 131 -0.27 1.66 -22.35
CA LYS A 131 0.90 0.85 -21.91
C LYS A 131 2.23 1.62 -22.04
N ASP A 132 2.35 2.51 -23.02
CA ASP A 132 3.56 3.31 -23.24
C ASP A 132 3.79 4.36 -22.13
N THR A 133 2.74 4.69 -21.38
CA THR A 133 2.85 5.61 -20.23
C THR A 133 3.23 4.90 -18.93
N PHE A 134 3.30 3.57 -18.92
CA PHE A 134 3.60 2.83 -17.70
C PHE A 134 5.10 2.93 -17.35
N PRO A 135 5.44 3.10 -16.06
CA PRO A 135 6.81 3.32 -15.65
C PRO A 135 7.65 2.04 -15.75
N GLU A 136 8.90 2.19 -16.17
CA GLU A 136 9.92 1.14 -16.04
C GLU A 136 10.37 0.99 -14.57
N GLU A 137 11.19 -0.03 -14.29
CA GLU A 137 11.62 -0.35 -12.93
C GLU A 137 12.47 0.78 -12.33
N GLY A 138 12.03 1.35 -11.20
CA GLY A 138 12.70 2.46 -10.52
C GLY A 138 12.29 3.86 -11.03
N GLU A 139 11.50 3.94 -12.10
CA GLU A 139 11.01 5.20 -12.64
C GLU A 139 9.64 5.58 -12.08
N LYS A 140 9.35 6.88 -12.14
CA LYS A 140 8.02 7.44 -11.89
C LYS A 140 7.58 8.13 -13.16
N ASN A 141 6.36 7.85 -13.60
CA ASN A 141 5.78 8.57 -14.72
C ASN A 141 4.55 9.35 -14.26
N LYS A 142 4.37 10.57 -14.76
CA LYS A 142 3.29 11.49 -14.38
C LYS A 142 2.54 11.92 -15.62
N VAL A 143 1.23 11.65 -15.67
CA VAL A 143 0.38 11.91 -16.84
C VAL A 143 -0.80 12.80 -16.44
N PRO A 144 -1.06 13.91 -17.16
CA PRO A 144 -2.27 14.70 -16.95
C PRO A 144 -3.50 13.95 -17.46
N LEU A 145 -4.60 14.04 -16.74
CA LEU A 145 -5.84 13.34 -17.02
C LEU A 145 -7.03 14.28 -16.82
N LEU A 146 -7.97 14.31 -17.75
CA LEU A 146 -9.24 15.01 -17.60
C LEU A 146 -10.37 13.99 -17.43
N TYR A 147 -11.01 13.96 -16.27
CA TYR A 147 -12.11 13.04 -16.01
C TYR A 147 -13.24 13.74 -15.25
N ASN A 148 -14.46 13.63 -15.76
CA ASN A 148 -15.67 14.21 -15.17
C ASN A 148 -15.49 15.69 -14.77
N GLU A 149 -15.02 16.51 -15.72
CA GLU A 149 -14.75 17.95 -15.58
C GLU A 149 -13.70 18.34 -14.53
N LYS A 150 -12.97 17.37 -13.97
CA LYS A 150 -11.87 17.59 -13.04
C LYS A 150 -10.53 17.25 -13.68
N PHE A 151 -9.54 18.08 -13.39
CA PHE A 151 -8.16 17.86 -13.80
C PHE A 151 -7.47 17.02 -12.75
N TYR A 152 -6.93 15.89 -13.18
CA TYR A 152 -6.09 15.02 -12.36
C TYR A 152 -4.68 14.96 -12.92
N SER A 153 -3.73 14.72 -12.05
CA SER A 153 -2.42 14.23 -12.44
C SER A 153 -2.18 12.87 -11.86
N VAL A 154 -1.93 11.91 -12.73
CA VAL A 154 -1.77 10.50 -12.39
C VAL A 154 -0.30 10.20 -12.30
N GLU A 155 0.17 9.91 -11.08
CA GLU A 155 1.52 9.39 -10.88
C GLU A 155 1.48 7.87 -10.83
N MET A 156 2.40 7.24 -11.55
CA MET A 156 2.53 5.79 -11.64
C MET A 156 3.86 5.35 -11.08
N LYS A 157 3.85 4.26 -10.31
CA LYS A 157 5.05 3.65 -9.75
C LYS A 157 4.97 2.14 -9.84
N ARG A 158 6.02 1.50 -10.35
CA ARG A 158 6.17 0.04 -10.27
C ARG A 158 6.49 -0.38 -8.83
N VAL A 159 5.73 -1.32 -8.30
CA VAL A 159 5.88 -1.86 -6.95
C VAL A 159 6.07 -3.37 -7.05
N CYS A 160 7.19 -3.87 -6.54
CA CYS A 160 7.41 -5.30 -6.36
C CYS A 160 6.98 -5.69 -4.94
N VAL A 161 6.22 -6.76 -4.81
CA VAL A 161 5.86 -7.30 -3.49
C VAL A 161 7.09 -7.99 -2.90
N GLU A 162 7.94 -7.22 -2.22
CA GLU A 162 9.04 -7.76 -1.42
C GLU A 162 8.46 -8.55 -0.24
N GLY A 163 8.51 -9.87 -0.36
CA GLY A 163 7.95 -10.82 0.59
C GLY A 163 7.89 -12.25 0.06
N LEU A 164 8.01 -12.45 -1.25
CA LEU A 164 8.13 -13.78 -1.88
C LEU A 164 9.44 -14.02 -2.60
N ILE A 165 10.30 -13.00 -2.74
CA ILE A 165 11.47 -13.09 -3.60
C ILE A 165 12.69 -12.50 -2.89
N ASN A 166 13.70 -13.34 -2.66
CA ASN A 166 15.06 -12.86 -2.44
C ASN A 166 15.55 -12.25 -3.76
N LYS A 167 15.71 -10.93 -3.79
CA LYS A 167 16.17 -10.15 -4.96
C LYS A 167 17.48 -10.66 -5.58
N GLU A 168 18.25 -11.45 -4.83
CA GLU A 168 19.57 -11.95 -5.24
C GLU A 168 19.52 -13.29 -6.00
N GLU A 169 18.43 -14.07 -5.91
CA GLU A 169 18.34 -15.44 -6.47
C GLU A 169 17.29 -15.62 -7.58
N SER A 170 16.52 -14.59 -7.89
CA SER A 170 15.36 -14.67 -8.77
C SER A 170 15.67 -14.21 -10.20
N GLY A 171 15.22 -15.00 -11.17
CA GLY A 171 15.31 -14.64 -12.59
C GLY A 171 14.39 -13.45 -12.93
N LYS A 172 14.76 -12.68 -13.97
CA LYS A 172 13.96 -11.52 -14.44
C LYS A 172 12.48 -11.85 -14.66
N GLU A 173 12.17 -13.06 -15.12
CA GLU A 173 10.79 -13.53 -15.36
C GLU A 173 9.97 -13.67 -14.06
N GLU A 174 10.57 -14.07 -12.95
CA GLU A 174 9.88 -14.18 -11.65
C GLU A 174 9.62 -12.81 -11.00
N VAL A 175 10.51 -11.85 -11.27
CA VAL A 175 10.36 -10.45 -10.84
C VAL A 175 9.24 -9.77 -11.62
N GLU A 176 9.14 -10.00 -12.93
CA GLU A 176 8.05 -9.48 -13.76
C GLU A 176 6.69 -10.04 -13.34
N ALA A 177 6.60 -11.36 -13.12
CA ALA A 177 5.36 -12.02 -12.70
C ALA A 177 4.79 -11.52 -11.36
N ASN A 178 5.64 -10.98 -10.48
CA ASN A 178 5.26 -10.47 -9.16
C ASN A 178 5.31 -8.94 -9.04
N SER A 179 5.44 -8.24 -10.17
CA SER A 179 5.45 -6.78 -10.21
C SER A 179 4.06 -6.22 -10.54
N MET A 180 3.70 -5.15 -9.84
CA MET A 180 2.44 -4.44 -10.00
C MET A 180 2.71 -2.97 -10.29
N ILE A 181 1.72 -2.27 -10.82
CA ILE A 181 1.78 -0.81 -11.02
C ILE A 181 0.77 -0.17 -10.08
N ALA A 182 1.26 0.74 -9.24
CA ALA A 182 0.44 1.59 -8.39
C ALA A 182 0.17 2.93 -9.09
N PHE A 183 -1.09 3.36 -9.11
CA PHE A 183 -1.49 4.66 -9.65
C PHE A 183 -2.05 5.53 -8.53
N TYR A 184 -1.63 6.78 -8.52
CA TYR A 184 -2.03 7.82 -7.58
C TYR A 184 -2.69 8.96 -8.36
N PHE A 185 -3.95 9.28 -8.10
CA PHE A 185 -4.68 10.33 -8.83
C PHE A 185 -4.75 11.61 -8.00
N PHE A 186 -3.92 12.59 -8.32
CA PHE A 186 -3.91 13.89 -7.65
C PHE A 186 -4.89 14.83 -8.33
N ASN A 187 -5.91 15.30 -7.61
CA ASN A 187 -6.81 16.33 -8.14
C ASN A 187 -6.08 17.68 -8.17
N GLU A 188 -5.83 18.20 -9.37
CA GLU A 188 -5.16 19.48 -9.60
C GLU A 188 -6.16 20.55 -10.13
N THR A 189 -7.47 20.32 -10.01
CA THR A 189 -8.51 21.22 -10.57
C THR A 189 -8.40 22.65 -10.04
N GLU A 190 -8.29 22.83 -8.72
CA GLU A 190 -8.12 24.16 -8.12
C GLU A 190 -6.80 24.81 -8.53
N LEU A 191 -5.73 24.03 -8.59
CA LEU A 191 -4.43 24.52 -9.06
C LEU A 191 -4.53 25.04 -10.50
N GLN A 192 -5.18 24.29 -11.39
CA GLN A 192 -5.40 24.72 -12.78
C GLN A 192 -6.30 25.97 -12.85
N HIS A 193 -7.33 26.04 -12.00
CA HIS A 193 -8.19 27.22 -11.90
C HIS A 193 -7.39 28.47 -11.52
N TYR A 194 -6.57 28.41 -10.48
CA TYR A 194 -5.74 29.54 -10.05
C TYR A 194 -4.67 29.92 -11.08
N ILE A 195 -4.06 28.94 -11.77
CA ILE A 195 -3.12 29.21 -12.86
C ILE A 195 -3.82 29.99 -13.98
N LYS A 196 -5.06 29.61 -14.30
CA LYS A 196 -5.86 30.29 -15.32
C LYS A 196 -6.26 31.70 -14.88
N GLU A 197 -6.79 31.85 -13.67
CA GLU A 197 -7.20 33.14 -13.13
C GLU A 197 -6.02 34.12 -13.06
N ASN A 198 -4.86 33.66 -12.58
CA ASN A 198 -3.65 34.48 -12.54
C ASN A 198 -3.23 34.93 -13.95
N LYS A 199 -3.30 34.04 -14.95
CA LYS A 199 -3.01 34.40 -16.35
C LYS A 199 -3.98 35.44 -16.90
N GLU A 200 -5.27 35.33 -16.58
CA GLU A 200 -6.32 36.27 -17.02
C GLU A 200 -6.21 37.63 -16.31
N GLN A 201 -5.77 37.66 -15.05
CA GLN A 201 -5.52 38.88 -14.29
C GLN A 201 -4.23 39.62 -14.68
N ARG A 202 -3.42 39.09 -15.60
CA ARG A 202 -2.20 39.78 -16.06
C ARG A 202 -2.58 41.06 -16.79
N LEU A 203 -2.06 42.18 -16.31
CA LEU A 203 -2.27 43.49 -16.91
C LEU A 203 -1.61 43.52 -18.29
N VAL A 204 -2.44 43.62 -19.34
CA VAL A 204 -1.99 43.82 -20.72
C VAL A 204 -2.01 45.32 -21.00
N ALA A 205 -0.82 45.94 -21.00
CA ALA A 205 -0.66 47.33 -21.40
C ALA A 205 -0.51 47.42 -22.93
N GLY A 206 -1.51 48.00 -23.60
CA GLY A 206 -1.45 48.32 -25.03
C GLY A 206 -1.11 49.80 -25.22
N LEU A 207 -0.08 50.09 -26.03
CA LEU A 207 0.24 51.46 -26.45
C LEU A 207 -0.49 51.73 -27.77
N ILE A 208 -1.54 52.54 -27.71
CA ILE A 208 -2.34 52.91 -28.89
C ILE A 208 -1.81 54.26 -29.40
N TYR A 209 -1.25 54.25 -30.60
CA TYR A 209 -0.92 55.47 -31.34
C TYR A 209 -2.11 55.86 -32.21
N ILE A 210 -2.71 57.01 -31.93
CA ILE A 210 -3.71 57.63 -32.79
C ILE A 210 -2.96 58.64 -33.65
N ASP A 211 -2.83 58.34 -34.94
CA ASP A 211 -2.36 59.31 -35.91
C ASP A 211 -3.48 60.34 -36.12
N ASN A 212 -3.16 61.64 -36.05
CA ASN A 212 -4.10 62.78 -36.13
C ASN A 212 -5.13 62.92 -34.97
N TYR A 213 -4.71 62.72 -33.71
CA TYR A 213 -5.57 62.96 -32.54
C TYR A 213 -6.18 64.37 -32.47
N GLU A 214 -5.40 65.41 -32.80
CA GLU A 214 -5.87 66.80 -32.80
C GLU A 214 -6.95 67.06 -33.85
N GLU A 215 -6.81 66.47 -35.04
CA GLU A 215 -7.75 66.64 -36.15
C GLU A 215 -9.12 65.99 -35.84
N VAL A 216 -9.12 64.88 -35.11
CA VAL A 216 -10.35 64.24 -34.63
C VAL A 216 -10.99 65.04 -33.49
N LEU A 217 -10.21 65.61 -32.58
CA LEU A 217 -10.73 66.46 -31.51
C LEU A 217 -11.43 67.71 -32.04
N ASP A 218 -10.85 68.37 -33.05
CA ASP A 218 -11.41 69.56 -33.67
C ASP A 218 -12.65 69.26 -34.53
N SER A 219 -12.85 67.99 -34.93
CA SER A 219 -14.01 67.55 -35.71
C SER A 219 -15.27 67.21 -34.88
N ILE A 220 -15.14 67.16 -33.54
CA ILE A 220 -16.24 66.80 -32.64
C ILE A 220 -16.81 68.08 -32.02
N GLU A 221 -18.10 68.33 -32.24
CA GLU A 221 -18.83 69.47 -31.64
C GLU A 221 -18.59 69.56 -30.11
N GLU A 222 -18.25 70.77 -29.64
CA GLU A 222 -17.87 71.20 -28.28
C GLU A 222 -18.66 70.58 -27.10
N VAL A 223 -19.85 70.03 -27.35
CA VAL A 223 -20.77 69.54 -26.31
C VAL A 223 -20.40 68.14 -25.78
N ARG A 224 -19.58 67.34 -26.49
CA ARG A 224 -19.22 65.96 -26.07
C ARG A 224 -17.85 65.82 -25.37
N GLN A 225 -17.08 66.90 -25.23
CA GLN A 225 -15.75 66.89 -24.60
C GLN A 225 -15.74 66.44 -23.13
N SER A 226 -16.85 66.56 -22.40
CA SER A 226 -16.92 66.16 -20.98
C SER A 226 -16.93 64.65 -20.73
N LEU A 227 -17.03 63.80 -21.77
CA LEU A 227 -17.07 62.33 -21.61
C LEU A 227 -15.69 61.66 -21.74
N LEU A 228 -14.64 62.43 -22.05
CA LEU A 228 -13.30 61.91 -22.39
C LEU A 228 -12.18 62.39 -21.44
N VAL A 229 -12.52 63.11 -20.37
CA VAL A 229 -11.59 63.51 -19.29
C VAL A 229 -11.78 62.61 -18.07
#